data_AF-A0A822CKH9-F1
#
_entry.id   AF-A0A822CKH9-F1
#
_cell.length_a   1.000
_cell.length_b   1.000
_cell.length_c   1.000
_cell.angle_alpha   90.00
_cell.angle_beta   90.00
_cell.angle_gamma   90.00
#
_symmetry.space_group_name_H-M   'P 1'
#
loop_
_entity.id
_entity.type
_entity.pdbx_description
1 polymer ?
#
loop_
_entity_poly.entity_id
_entity_poly.type
_entity_poly.pdbx_seq_one_letter_code
_entity_poly.pdbx_strand_id
1 'polypeptide(L)' 'MAKKNAIVRSLPSVETLGCTSVICSDKTGTLTTNQMSVCRMFVFTKADGNDIQIDQFEITGSTYEPKGDILF' A
#
# COMPACT_ATOMS: atom_id res chain seq x y z
N MET A 1 -22.15 -5.85 -14.67
CA MET A 1 -20.67 -5.96 -14.69
C MET A 1 -20.02 -4.64 -15.08
N ALA A 2 -20.26 -4.13 -16.29
CA ALA A 2 -19.62 -2.90 -16.79
C ALA A 2 -19.81 -1.66 -15.88
N LYS A 3 -21.03 -1.42 -15.36
CA LYS A 3 -21.30 -0.33 -14.39
C LYS A 3 -20.53 -0.45 -13.05
N LYS A 4 -19.92 -1.60 -12.78
CA LYS A 4 -19.08 -1.89 -11.60
C LYS A 4 -17.61 -2.06 -11.97
N ASN A 5 -17.16 -1.43 -13.06
CA ASN A 5 -15.78 -1.48 -13.57
C ASN A 5 -15.29 -2.89 -13.99
N ALA A 6 -16.21 -3.83 -14.27
CA ALA A 6 -15.88 -5.17 -14.76
C ALA A 6 -16.25 -5.32 -16.24
N ILE A 7 -15.23 -5.35 -17.11
CA ILE A 7 -15.38 -5.57 -18.55
C ILE A 7 -15.33 -7.07 -18.83
N VAL A 8 -16.48 -7.66 -19.16
CA VAL A 8 -16.58 -9.07 -19.53
C VAL A 8 -16.28 -9.22 -21.02
N ARG A 9 -15.20 -9.92 -21.36
CA ARG A 9 -14.81 -10.19 -22.76
C ARG A 9 -15.45 -11.46 -23.33
N SER A 10 -15.89 -12.37 -22.46
CA SER A 10 -16.52 -13.65 -22.82
C SER A 10 -17.70 -13.91 -21.90
N LEU A 11 -18.90 -14.08 -22.46
CA LEU A 11 -20.14 -14.26 -21.68
C LEU A 11 -20.12 -15.52 -20.77
N PRO A 12 -19.60 -16.68 -21.21
CA PRO A 12 -19.47 -17.86 -20.34
C PRO A 12 -18.64 -17.64 -19.06
N SER A 13 -17.66 -16.72 -19.08
CA SER A 13 -16.81 -16.46 -17.92
C SER A 13 -17.55 -15.90 -16.71
N VAL A 14 -18.75 -15.34 -16.92
CA VAL A 14 -19.59 -14.82 -15.83
C VAL A 14 -20.06 -15.94 -14.91
N GLU A 15 -20.47 -17.07 -15.49
CA GLU A 15 -20.94 -18.24 -14.75
C GLU A 15 -19.77 -18.92 -14.03
N THR A 16 -18.64 -19.12 -14.73
CA THR A 16 -17.43 -19.72 -14.14
C THR A 16 -16.91 -18.93 -12.94
N LEU A 17 -16.96 -17.58 -13.00
CA LEU A 17 -16.58 -16.73 -11.87
C LEU A 17 -17.48 -16.96 -10.64
N GLY A 18 -18.77 -17.28 -10.84
CA GLY A 18 -19.71 -17.59 -9.77
C GLY A 18 -19.37 -18.87 -8.98
N CYS A 19 -18.67 -19.82 -9.61
CA CYS A 19 -18.27 -21.09 -9.01
C CYS A 19 -16.79 -21.12 -8.57
N THR A 20 -16.10 -19.98 -8.61
CA THR A 20 -14.67 -19.90 -8.26
C THR A 20 -14.47 -20.02 -6.74
N SER A 21 -13.65 -20.98 -6.30
CA SER A 21 -13.34 -21.20 -4.87
C SER A 21 -12.02 -20.59 -4.41
N VAL A 22 -11.13 -20.22 -5.33
CA VAL A 22 -9.81 -19.64 -5.05
C VAL A 22 -9.55 -18.48 -6.02
N ILE A 23 -9.09 -17.35 -5.48
CA ILE A 23 -8.66 -16.19 -6.27
C ILE A 23 -7.16 -16.00 -6.09
N CYS A 24 -6.41 -16.18 -7.17
CA CYS A 24 -5.00 -15.79 -7.22
C CYS A 24 -4.93 -14.33 -7.66
N SER A 25 -4.66 -13.43 -6.73
CA SER A 25 -4.46 -12.01 -7.03
C SER A 25 -2.97 -11.68 -7.00
N ASP A 26 -2.53 -10.86 -7.95
CA ASP A 26 -1.25 -10.18 -7.81
C ASP A 26 -1.34 -9.13 -6.68
N LYS A 27 -0.21 -8.78 -6.08
CA LYS A 27 -0.13 -7.80 -5.00
C LYS A 27 -0.05 -6.38 -5.55
N THR A 28 0.97 -6.11 -6.35
CA THR A 28 1.35 -4.74 -6.71
C THR A 28 0.49 -4.22 -7.87
N GLY A 29 -0.24 -3.13 -7.66
CA GLY A 29 -1.16 -2.57 -8.67
C GLY A 29 -2.51 -3.28 -8.76
N THR A 30 -2.75 -4.29 -7.91
CA THR A 30 -4.07 -4.94 -7.74
C THR A 30 -4.54 -4.85 -6.30
N LEU A 31 -3.82 -5.43 -5.34
CA LEU A 31 -4.15 -5.29 -3.90
C LEU A 31 -3.62 -3.97 -3.33
N THR A 32 -2.45 -3.52 -3.78
CA THR A 32 -1.90 -2.20 -3.44
C THR A 32 -2.00 -1.25 -4.63
N THR A 33 -1.99 0.05 -4.36
CA THR A 33 -2.08 1.11 -5.38
C THR A 33 -0.82 1.23 -6.26
N ASN A 34 0.21 0.40 -6.02
CA ASN A 34 1.55 0.56 -6.59
C ASN A 34 2.14 1.97 -6.33
N GLN A 35 1.79 2.57 -5.19
CA GLN A 35 2.36 3.82 -4.72
C GLN A 35 3.15 3.55 -3.44
N MET A 36 4.49 3.53 -3.56
CA MET A 36 5.34 3.43 -2.37
C MET A 36 5.33 4.77 -1.65
N SER A 37 4.99 4.73 -0.37
CA SER A 37 5.00 5.87 0.55
C SER A 37 5.84 5.52 1.78
N VAL A 38 6.49 6.53 2.34
CA VAL A 38 7.21 6.40 3.61
C VAL A 38 6.18 6.49 4.72
N CYS A 39 6.13 5.49 5.60
CA CYS A 39 5.21 5.50 6.75
C CYS A 39 5.93 5.88 8.06
N ARG A 40 7.22 5.55 8.16
CA ARG A 40 8.03 5.78 9.37
C ARG A 40 9.46 6.14 9.00
N MET A 41 10.06 6.99 9.81
CA MET A 41 11.50 7.28 9.76
C MET A 41 12.05 7.36 11.17
N PHE A 42 13.37 7.28 11.28
CA PHE A 42 14.05 7.50 12.55
C PHE A 42 15.37 8.23 12.30
N VAL A 43 15.82 9.00 13.28
CA VAL A 43 17.10 9.71 13.24
C VAL A 43 17.85 9.49 14.54
N PHE A 44 19.18 9.46 14.46
CA PHE A 44 20.02 9.44 15.65
C PHE A 44 20.16 10.87 16.19
N THR A 45 19.73 11.09 17.42
CA THR A 45 19.89 12.38 18.12
C THR A 45 21.16 12.44 18.96
N LYS A 46 21.63 11.29 19.43
CA LYS A 46 22.91 11.16 20.12
C LYS A 46 23.54 9.82 19.75
N ALA A 47 24.84 9.85 19.48
CA ALA A 47 25.66 8.66 19.33
C ALA A 47 27.02 8.96 19.98
N ASP A 48 27.14 8.67 21.27
CA ASP A 48 28.38 8.81 22.03
C ASP A 48 28.71 7.51 22.75
N GLY A 49 29.83 6.88 22.38
CA GLY A 49 30.22 5.56 22.89
C GLY A 49 29.11 4.52 22.70
N ASN A 50 28.64 3.95 23.82
CA ASN A 50 27.55 2.96 23.86
C ASN A 50 26.15 3.59 24.02
N ASP A 51 26.05 4.91 24.21
CA ASP A 51 24.77 5.60 24.32
C ASP A 51 24.29 6.07 22.95
N ILE A 52 23.26 5.38 22.44
CA ILE A 52 22.57 5.72 21.20
C ILE A 52 21.14 6.16 21.54
N GLN A 53 20.79 7.38 21.13
CA GLN A 53 19.42 7.89 21.20
C GLN A 53 18.86 8.05 19.79
N ILE A 54 17.62 7.58 19.62
CA ILE A 54 16.90 7.59 18.35
C ILE A 54 15.56 8.27 18.58
N ASP A 55 15.24 9.24 17.73
CA ASP A 55 13.89 9.77 17.59
C ASP A 55 13.20 9.05 16.45
N GLN A 56 11.97 8.59 16.68
CA GLN A 56 11.13 7.93 15.68
C GLN A 56 10.02 8.87 15.27
N PHE A 57 9.64 8.82 14.00
CA PHE A 57 8.59 9.66 13.46
C PHE A 57 7.64 8.82 12.62
N GLU A 58 6.37 9.20 12.66
CA GLU A 58 5.34 8.70 11.75
C GLU A 58 5.09 9.74 10.66
N ILE A 59 5.06 9.28 9.41
CA ILE A 59 4.81 10.14 8.25
C ILE A 59 3.38 9.91 7.80
N THR A 60 2.60 10.98 7.70
CA THR A 60 1.26 10.93 7.11
C THR A 60 1.33 11.12 5.59
N GLY A 61 0.30 10.65 4.89
CA GLY A 61 0.26 10.63 3.43
C GLY A 61 0.55 9.24 2.86
N SER A 62 -0.12 8.89 1.78
CA SER A 62 -0.10 7.54 1.19
C SER A 62 0.11 7.54 -0.32
N THR A 63 0.39 8.71 -0.90
CA THR A 63 0.56 8.92 -2.34
C THR A 63 1.90 9.60 -2.62
N TYR A 64 2.19 9.84 -3.89
CA TYR A 64 3.37 10.60 -4.33
C TYR A 64 3.22 12.11 -4.15
N GLU A 65 2.08 12.62 -3.68
CA GLU A 65 1.93 14.04 -3.39
C GLU A 65 2.83 14.43 -2.20
N PRO A 66 3.55 15.56 -2.25
CA PRO A 66 4.34 16.07 -1.13
C PRO A 66 3.44 16.73 -0.08
N LYS A 67 2.40 16.02 0.35
CA LYS A 67 1.42 16.46 1.35
C LYS A 67 1.36 15.44 2.47
N GLY A 68 1.51 15.92 3.69
CA GLY A 68 1.57 15.11 4.88
C GLY A 68 2.36 15.84 5.97
N ASP A 69 2.29 15.30 7.17
CA ASP A 69 2.89 15.81 8.37
C ASP A 69 3.86 14.78 8.94
N ILE A 70 4.88 15.26 9.63
CA ILE A 70 5.82 14.45 10.39
C ILE A 70 5.38 14.51 11.85
N LEU A 71 4.93 13.38 12.38
CA LEU A 71 4.46 13.23 13.75
C LEU A 71 5.57 12.63 14.62
N PHE A 72 5.68 13.10 15.86
CA PHE A 72 6.68 12.71 16.86
C PHE A 72 6.07 11.75 17.89
#